data_AF-A0A941ZZZ7-F1
#
_entry.id   AF-A0A941ZZZ7-F1
#
_cell.length_a   1.000
_cell.length_b   1.000
_cell.length_c   1.000
_cell.angle_alpha   90.00
_cell.angle_beta   90.00
_cell.angle_gamma   90.00
#
_symmetry.space_group_name_H-M   'P 1'
#
loop_
_entity.id
_entity.type
_entity.pdbx_description
1 polymer ?
#
loop_
_entity_poly.entity_id
_entity_poly.type
_entity_poly.pdbx_seq_one_letter_code
_entity_poly.pdbx_strand_id
1 'polypeptide(L)' 'AGPRNSQDALGPYEASLLGTPVADPEKPLEVLRTVHSFDPCLACAIHMHDRTQQEIVRVRAV' A
#
# COMPACT_ATOMS: atom_id res chain seq x y z
N ALA A 1 -1.54 -5.01 1.88
CA ALA A 1 -0.44 -4.20 2.45
C ALA A 1 -0.21 -4.55 3.92
N GLY A 2 0.15 -5.80 4.22
CA GLY A 2 0.59 -6.19 5.57
C GLY A 2 2.11 -6.17 5.64
N PRO A 3 2.72 -5.89 6.81
CA PRO A 3 4.16 -5.97 7.00
C PRO A 3 4.61 -7.44 7.07
N ARG A 4 5.91 -7.64 7.33
CA ARG A 4 6.46 -8.96 7.66
C ARG A 4 5.72 -9.62 8.82
N ASN A 5 5.63 -10.94 8.77
CA ASN A 5 5.02 -11.73 9.84
C ASN A 5 6.01 -12.06 10.98
N SER A 6 5.57 -12.82 11.97
CA SER A 6 6.39 -13.22 13.15
C SER A 6 7.61 -14.08 12.81
N GLN A 7 7.69 -14.61 11.59
CA GLN A 7 8.82 -15.39 11.07
C GLN A 7 9.72 -14.55 10.15
N ASP A 8 9.54 -13.22 10.13
CA ASP A 8 10.24 -12.27 9.24
C ASP A 8 9.99 -12.53 7.74
N ALA A 9 8.93 -13.27 7.40
CA ALA A 9 8.60 -13.54 6.00
C ALA A 9 7.98 -12.31 5.34
N LEU A 10 8.39 -12.06 4.10
CA LEU A 10 7.93 -10.93 3.29
C LEU A 10 6.46 -11.07 2.90
N GLY A 11 5.74 -9.95 2.96
CA GLY A 11 4.39 -9.85 2.42
C GLY A 11 4.35 -9.78 0.88
N PRO A 12 3.17 -9.93 0.24
CA PRO A 12 3.06 -9.90 -1.22
C PRO A 12 3.61 -8.63 -1.89
N TYR A 13 3.45 -7.46 -1.24
CA TYR A 13 3.98 -6.20 -1.76
C TYR A 13 5.49 -6.12 -1.65
N GLU A 14 6.05 -6.55 -0.50
CA GLU A 14 7.49 -6.53 -0.28
C GLU A 14 8.19 -7.51 -1.22
N ALA A 15 7.64 -8.71 -1.39
CA ALA A 15 8.18 -9.74 -2.28
C ALA A 15 8.10 -9.34 -3.76
N SER A 16 6.99 -8.70 -4.21
CA SER A 16 6.83 -8.32 -5.62
C SER A 16 7.75 -7.19 -6.07
N LEU A 17 8.25 -6.38 -5.13
CA LEU A 17 9.18 -5.28 -5.42
C LEU A 17 10.64 -5.73 -5.48
N LEU A 18 10.99 -6.91 -4.94
CA LEU A 18 12.37 -7.39 -4.95
C LEU A 18 12.92 -7.51 -6.37
N GLY A 19 14.07 -6.89 -6.61
CA GLY A 19 14.75 -6.91 -7.91
C GLY A 19 14.05 -6.08 -8.99
N THR A 20 13.02 -5.29 -8.67
CA THR A 20 12.40 -4.37 -9.63
C THR A 20 13.43 -3.33 -10.06
N PRO A 21 13.78 -3.23 -11.35
CA PRO A 21 14.68 -2.18 -11.83
C PRO A 21 14.02 -0.82 -11.66
N VAL A 22 14.78 0.17 -11.22
CA VAL A 22 14.31 1.55 -11.05
C VAL A 22 15.23 2.46 -11.86
N ALA A 23 14.70 3.08 -12.91
CA ALA A 23 15.48 3.94 -13.79
C ALA A 23 15.88 5.26 -13.13
N ASP A 24 14.98 5.87 -12.35
CA ASP A 24 15.20 7.11 -11.59
C ASP A 24 14.66 6.92 -10.16
N PRO A 25 15.52 6.78 -9.14
CA PRO A 25 15.08 6.60 -7.75
C PRO A 25 14.24 7.76 -7.19
N GLU A 26 14.43 8.99 -7.69
CA GLU A 26 13.63 10.15 -7.28
C GLU A 26 12.22 10.14 -7.91
N LYS A 27 12.02 9.30 -8.94
CA LYS A 27 10.75 9.12 -9.66
C LYS A 27 10.46 7.63 -9.91
N PRO A 28 10.17 6.84 -8.86
CA PRO A 28 10.14 5.38 -8.93
C PRO A 28 8.84 4.84 -9.56
N LEU A 29 8.68 5.08 -10.86
CA LEU A 29 7.49 4.69 -11.63
C LEU A 29 7.25 3.18 -11.59
N GLU A 30 8.30 2.38 -11.61
CA GLU A 30 8.26 0.93 -11.61
C GLU A 30 7.70 0.39 -10.29
N VAL A 31 8.06 1.02 -9.16
CA VAL A 31 7.49 0.70 -7.84
C VAL A 31 5.99 1.00 -7.83
N LEU A 32 5.58 2.17 -8.33
CA LEU A 32 4.16 2.54 -8.40
C LEU A 32 3.37 1.59 -9.29
N ARG A 33 3.92 1.18 -10.44
CA ARG A 33 3.29 0.20 -11.34
C ARG A 33 3.02 -1.12 -10.63
N THR A 34 4.03 -1.66 -9.94
CA THR A 34 3.89 -2.93 -9.22
C THR A 34 2.92 -2.82 -8.04
N VAL A 35 2.96 -1.73 -7.27
CA VAL A 35 2.04 -1.57 -6.12
C VAL A 35 0.59 -1.35 -6.59
N HIS A 36 0.36 -0.53 -7.62
CA HIS A 36 -0.99 -0.27 -8.13
C HIS A 36 -1.62 -1.48 -8.82
N SER A 37 -0.84 -2.46 -9.31
CA SER A 37 -1.41 -3.67 -9.90
C SER A 37 -2.16 -4.54 -8.87
N PHE A 38 -1.99 -4.29 -7.57
CA PHE A 38 -2.72 -4.96 -6.50
C PHE A 38 -4.01 -4.22 -6.08
N ASP A 39 -4.35 -3.09 -6.71
CA ASP A 39 -5.49 -2.24 -6.33
C ASP A 39 -5.50 -1.91 -4.81
N PRO A 40 -4.47 -1.20 -4.31
CA PRO A 40 -4.27 -1.02 -2.87
C PRO A 40 -5.35 -0.12 -2.24
N CYS A 41 -6.24 -0.71 -1.44
CA CYS A 41 -7.11 0.03 -0.53
C CYS A 41 -6.55 0.04 0.90
N LEU A 42 -5.83 1.12 1.29
CA LEU A 42 -5.29 1.24 2.65
C LEU A 42 -6.40 1.34 3.71
N ALA A 43 -7.48 2.07 3.42
CA ALA A 43 -8.64 2.14 4.30
C ALA A 43 -9.22 0.74 4.61
N CYS A 44 -9.28 -0.13 3.61
CA CYS A 44 -9.72 -1.52 3.76
C CYS A 44 -8.74 -2.33 4.61
N ALA A 45 -7.44 -2.15 4.37
CA ALA A 45 -6.38 -2.88 5.07
C ALA A 45 -6.33 -2.58 6.58
N ILE A 46 -6.65 -1.35 7.00
CA ILE A 46 -6.70 -0.94 8.41
C ILE A 46 -8.13 -0.78 8.95
N HIS A 47 -9.13 -1.25 8.22
CA HIS A 47 -10.55 -1.19 8.58
C HIS A 47 -11.08 0.24 8.86
N MET A 48 -10.48 1.26 8.24
CA MET A 48 -10.98 2.64 8.26
C MET A 48 -12.08 2.82 7.20
N HIS A 49 -13.12 1.98 7.26
CA HIS A 49 -14.31 2.12 6.43
C HIS A 49 -15.55 1.79 7.27
N ASP A 50 -16.67 2.46 6.97
CA ASP A 50 -17.95 2.23 7.63
C ASP A 50 -18.94 1.62 6.63
N ARG A 51 -19.73 0.65 7.08
CA ARG A 51 -20.80 0.03 6.28
C ARG A 51 -22.10 0.84 6.34
N THR A 52 -22.24 1.73 7.32
CA THR A 52 -23.47 2.52 7.56
C THR A 52 -23.40 3.95 7.02
N GLN A 53 -22.39 4.26 6.18
CA GLN A 53 -22.17 5.57 5.55
C GLN A 53 -22.06 6.75 6.53
N GLN A 54 -21.58 6.50 7.75
CA GLN A 54 -21.28 7.55 8.72
C GLN A 54 -19.88 8.12 8.49
N GLU A 55 -19.71 9.40 8.84
CA GLU A 55 -18.40 10.06 8.78
C GLU A 55 -17.47 9.47 9.84
N ILE A 56 -16.32 8.92 9.41
CA ILE A 56 -15.32 8.33 10.32
C ILE A 56 -14.32 9.40 10.78
N VAL A 57 -13.75 10.15 9.83
CA VAL A 57 -12.77 11.21 10.08
C VAL A 57 -12.92 12.30 9.02
N ARG A 58 -12.83 13.56 9.46
CA ARG A 58 -12.70 14.74 8.58
C ARG A 58 -11.27 15.27 8.65
N VAL A 59 -10.58 15.29 7.50
CA VAL A 59 -9.24 15.88 7.38
C VAL A 59 -9.34 17.20 6.62
N ARG A 60 -8.64 18.23 7.10
CA ARG A 60 -8.47 19.50 6.41
C ARG A 60 -7.00 19.68 6.06
N ALA A 61 -6.67 19.61 4.77
CA ALA A 61 -5.35 20.02 4.31
C ALA A 61 -5.29 21.56 4.28
N VAL A 62 -4.16 22.11 4.74
CA VAL A 62 -3.82 23.53 4.62
C VAL A 62 -3.12 23.80 3.31
#